data_AF-A0A0G1R7E3-F1
#
_entry.id   AF-A0A0G1R7E3-F1
#
_cell.length_a   1.000
_cell.length_b   1.000
_cell.length_c   1.000
_cell.angle_alpha   90.00
_cell.angle_beta   90.00
_cell.angle_gamma   90.00
#
_symmetry.space_group_name_H-M   'P 1'
#
loop_
_entity.id
_entity.type
_entity.pdbx_description
1 polymer ?
#
loop_
_entity_poly.entity_id
_entity_poly.type
_entity_poly.pdbx_seq_one_letter_code
_entity_poly.pdbx_strand_id
1 'polypeptide(L)'
;MNYFAFSGLFNVVVFLFVALVIFFKKDKPRAAKYLQLFNISAMIWALGYFFWQRAASYEVALMWVKIFMVGTIFAPAGFFHFILVTINRDAALKRWIKLSYLLVPIFMLLSFFSRTFTTGLTTKMGIAYFPTGGPSFHVFIFYFFSLMIWAHIEIFRAYRRATGPKKSFLKLFGISTAVAIGSASVNYFLWYDIPIKPWTTPIASIYSFYITFLLIKGKFFNLKIFTFEFAASIILLILFIQLIFSKKLVGGSVQWVTYGMLIMVAVIIIRSGMHEKSYRNKIESLNTALKDSIHRVINNLNIPVIIFKTDTSIVYANKKASDFFQNNPHTLYASIGEFIDSANNPAFDSYIREYLKNGTDKFVTIMQHPLIRQVEIQFAPFPLEHDERGAILMIHDRQPPWGTVFRADTFEPLSDAAVKIFDVESKKLVEAKVTDKLGRFGFMASEGTYVIQAEKKGFRAGPPDNGIGYLGETITITDDNLMDLNVNILVDPETKKRVPRKLRPSALSYPHAWS
;
A
#
# COMPACT_ATOMS: atom_id res chain seq x y z
N MET A 1 -38.86 -12.12 0.76
CA MET A 1 -38.06 -11.87 1.97
C MET A 1 -37.79 -10.37 2.01
N ASN A 2 -38.07 -9.69 3.12
CA ASN A 2 -37.83 -8.25 3.22
C ASN A 2 -36.31 -7.95 3.27
N TYR A 3 -35.94 -6.69 3.05
CA TYR A 3 -34.53 -6.26 3.05
C TYR A 3 -33.81 -6.61 4.36
N PHE A 4 -34.46 -6.42 5.51
CA PHE A 4 -33.82 -6.61 6.81
C PHE A 4 -33.51 -8.09 7.08
N ALA A 5 -34.43 -9.00 6.78
CA ALA A 5 -34.17 -10.44 6.81
C ALA A 5 -33.03 -10.81 5.85
N PHE A 6 -33.06 -10.30 4.61
CA PHE A 6 -31.97 -10.52 3.66
C PHE A 6 -30.61 -10.06 4.21
N SER A 7 -30.55 -8.86 4.80
CA SER A 7 -29.31 -8.30 5.36
C SER A 7 -28.75 -9.13 6.51
N GLY A 8 -29.61 -9.68 7.38
CA GLY A 8 -29.21 -10.60 8.43
C GLY A 8 -28.61 -11.89 7.86
N LEU A 9 -29.28 -12.49 6.87
CA LEU A 9 -28.80 -13.72 6.22
C LEU A 9 -27.49 -13.51 5.44
N PHE A 10 -27.38 -12.40 4.71
CA PHE A 10 -26.14 -11.98 4.05
C PHE A 10 -24.99 -11.94 5.07
N ASN A 11 -25.19 -11.26 6.20
CA ASN A 11 -24.19 -11.19 7.25
C ASN A 11 -23.79 -12.56 7.80
N VAL A 12 -24.75 -13.47 8.04
CA VAL A 12 -24.45 -14.84 8.50
C VAL A 12 -23.52 -15.57 7.53
N VAL A 13 -23.85 -15.55 6.23
CA VAL A 13 -23.06 -16.23 5.20
C VAL A 13 -21.63 -15.67 5.15
N VAL A 14 -21.49 -14.34 5.18
CA VAL A 14 -20.18 -13.68 5.11
C VAL A 14 -19.36 -13.93 6.37
N PHE A 15 -19.95 -13.81 7.56
CA PHE A 15 -19.24 -14.12 8.81
C PHE A 15 -18.82 -15.59 8.87
N LEU A 16 -19.64 -16.52 8.38
CA LEU A 16 -19.28 -17.93 8.29
C LEU A 16 -18.11 -18.14 7.34
N PHE A 17 -18.14 -17.52 6.15
CA PHE A 17 -17.04 -17.58 5.20
C PHE A 17 -15.73 -17.04 5.80
N VAL A 18 -15.79 -15.85 6.42
CA VAL A 18 -14.65 -15.24 7.12
C VAL A 18 -14.11 -16.16 8.22
N ALA A 19 -15.02 -16.76 9.00
CA ALA A 19 -14.68 -17.68 10.07
C ALA A 19 -13.93 -18.91 9.54
N LEU A 20 -14.35 -19.47 8.41
CA LEU A 20 -13.68 -20.59 7.74
C LEU A 20 -12.30 -20.19 7.21
N VAL A 21 -12.19 -19.01 6.59
CA VAL A 21 -10.90 -18.48 6.09
C VAL A 21 -9.87 -18.36 7.22
N ILE A 22 -10.26 -17.80 8.37
CA ILE A 22 -9.38 -17.69 9.54
C ILE A 22 -9.06 -19.07 10.14
N PHE A 23 -10.04 -19.98 10.15
CA PHE A 23 -9.86 -21.32 10.69
C PHE A 23 -8.81 -22.10 9.90
N PHE A 24 -8.93 -22.17 8.57
CA PHE A 24 -8.04 -22.93 7.69
C PHE A 24 -6.67 -22.26 7.44
N LYS A 25 -6.49 -20.99 7.82
CA LYS A 25 -5.19 -20.32 7.73
C LYS A 25 -4.21 -20.93 8.75
N LYS A 26 -3.14 -21.58 8.25
CA LYS A 26 -2.02 -22.12 9.05
C LYS A 26 -1.23 -21.00 9.74
N ASP A 27 -0.65 -20.09 8.95
CA ASP A 27 0.14 -18.96 9.48
C ASP A 27 -0.74 -17.74 9.72
N LYS A 28 -1.38 -17.68 10.89
CA LYS A 28 -2.25 -16.57 11.28
C LYS A 28 -1.66 -15.75 12.44
N PRO A 29 -1.76 -14.40 12.39
CA PRO A 29 -1.31 -13.58 13.49
C PRO A 29 -2.16 -13.83 14.74
N ARG A 30 -1.59 -13.58 15.93
CA ARG A 30 -2.30 -13.73 17.22
C ARG A 30 -3.64 -12.99 17.25
N ALA A 31 -3.71 -11.82 16.61
CA ALA A 31 -4.93 -11.03 16.48
C ALA A 31 -6.09 -11.77 15.78
N ALA A 32 -5.80 -12.70 14.87
CA ALA A 32 -6.82 -13.44 14.12
C ALA A 32 -7.71 -14.30 15.03
N LYS A 33 -7.15 -14.84 16.14
CA LYS A 33 -7.94 -15.57 17.14
C LYS A 33 -9.02 -14.69 17.78
N TYR A 34 -8.69 -13.44 18.08
CA TYR A 34 -9.63 -12.52 18.73
C TYR A 34 -10.62 -11.91 17.74
N LEU A 35 -10.19 -11.69 16.49
CA LEU A 35 -11.10 -11.38 15.40
C LEU A 35 -12.13 -12.50 15.19
N GLN A 36 -11.70 -13.77 15.25
CA GLN A 36 -12.60 -14.92 15.17
C GLN A 36 -13.68 -14.88 16.26
N LEU A 37 -13.28 -14.61 17.51
CA LEU A 37 -14.22 -14.51 18.63
C LEU A 37 -15.24 -13.39 18.43
N PHE A 38 -14.78 -12.23 17.95
CA PHE A 38 -15.68 -11.13 17.56
C PHE A 38 -16.63 -11.53 16.43
N ASN A 39 -16.14 -12.21 15.40
CA ASN A 39 -16.95 -12.64 14.26
C ASN A 39 -18.00 -13.68 14.64
N ILE A 40 -17.70 -14.60 15.57
CA ILE A 40 -18.69 -15.55 16.08
C ILE A 40 -19.84 -14.79 16.78
N SER A 41 -19.50 -13.80 17.61
CA SER A 41 -20.50 -12.96 18.27
C SER A 41 -21.33 -12.14 17.28
N ALA A 42 -20.70 -11.57 16.24
CA ALA A 42 -21.39 -10.88 15.16
C ALA A 42 -22.28 -11.82 14.32
N MET A 43 -21.87 -13.07 14.14
CA MET A 43 -22.66 -14.10 13.45
C MET A 43 -23.90 -14.50 14.27
N ILE A 44 -23.78 -14.65 15.60
CA ILE A 44 -24.92 -14.90 16.51
C ILE A 44 -25.93 -13.74 16.42
N TRP A 45 -25.43 -12.50 16.42
CA TRP A 45 -26.27 -11.32 16.19
C TRP A 45 -26.99 -11.39 14.84
N ALA A 46 -26.26 -11.63 13.75
CA ALA A 46 -26.83 -11.68 12.40
C ALA A 46 -27.89 -12.79 12.24
N LEU A 47 -27.65 -13.95 12.87
CA LEU A 47 -28.57 -15.08 12.87
C LEU A 47 -29.87 -14.75 13.60
N GLY A 48 -29.76 -14.18 14.81
CA GLY A 48 -30.94 -13.76 15.56
C GLY A 48 -31.68 -12.61 14.86
N TYR A 49 -30.97 -11.67 14.23
CA TYR A 49 -31.56 -10.61 13.42
C TYR A 49 -32.39 -11.16 12.25
N PHE A 50 -31.85 -12.15 11.51
CA PHE A 50 -32.54 -12.80 10.40
C PHE A 50 -33.86 -13.44 10.83
N PHE A 51 -33.83 -14.27 11.88
CA PHE A 51 -35.02 -14.97 12.33
C PHE A 51 -36.03 -14.06 13.04
N TRP A 52 -35.56 -13.02 13.75
CA TRP A 52 -36.42 -11.99 14.30
C TRP A 52 -37.25 -11.30 13.20
N GLN A 53 -36.61 -10.92 12.09
CA GLN A 53 -37.28 -10.29 10.94
C GLN A 53 -38.28 -11.21 10.22
N ARG A 54 -38.31 -12.50 10.57
CA ARG A 54 -39.21 -13.51 10.03
C ARG A 54 -40.16 -14.08 11.06
N ALA A 55 -40.17 -13.54 12.29
CA ALA A 55 -41.01 -14.06 13.35
C ALA A 55 -42.49 -13.88 13.03
N ALA A 56 -43.28 -14.93 13.28
CA ALA A 56 -44.73 -14.92 13.06
C ALA A 56 -45.50 -14.40 14.28
N SER A 57 -44.90 -14.42 15.47
CA SER A 57 -45.53 -13.97 16.72
C SER A 57 -44.57 -13.14 17.57
N TYR A 58 -45.14 -12.44 18.56
CA TYR A 58 -44.41 -11.62 19.51
C TYR A 58 -43.40 -12.45 20.33
N GLU A 59 -43.79 -13.65 20.78
CA GLU A 59 -42.98 -14.53 21.62
C GLU A 59 -41.76 -15.06 20.85
N VAL A 60 -41.99 -15.50 19.61
CA VAL A 60 -40.93 -15.95 18.70
C VAL A 60 -39.98 -14.80 18.39
N ALA A 61 -40.52 -13.60 18.14
CA ALA A 61 -39.70 -12.41 17.91
C ALA A 61 -38.85 -12.10 19.14
N LEU A 62 -39.43 -12.07 20.33
CA LEU A 62 -38.74 -11.77 21.58
C LEU A 62 -37.63 -12.77 21.89
N MET A 63 -37.85 -14.06 21.64
CA MET A 63 -36.82 -15.08 21.76
C MET A 63 -35.63 -14.77 20.84
N TRP A 64 -35.87 -14.48 19.56
CA TRP A 64 -34.80 -14.14 18.62
C TRP A 64 -34.14 -12.79 18.92
N VAL A 65 -34.88 -11.83 19.48
CA VAL A 65 -34.32 -10.58 20.03
C VAL A 65 -33.31 -10.87 21.14
N LYS A 66 -33.68 -11.73 22.11
CA LYS A 66 -32.78 -12.15 23.19
C LYS A 66 -31.55 -12.88 22.65
N ILE A 67 -31.72 -13.75 21.66
CA ILE A 67 -30.60 -14.46 21.01
C ILE A 67 -29.66 -13.48 20.30
N PHE A 68 -30.18 -12.54 19.50
CA PHE A 68 -29.28 -11.59 18.83
C PHE A 68 -28.57 -10.68 19.84
N MET A 69 -29.20 -10.37 20.98
CA MET A 69 -28.58 -9.58 22.04
C MET A 69 -27.38 -10.31 22.68
N VAL A 70 -27.36 -11.64 22.73
CA VAL A 70 -26.15 -12.41 23.15
C VAL A 70 -24.94 -12.00 22.31
N GLY A 71 -25.11 -11.98 20.98
CA GLY A 71 -24.09 -11.53 20.05
C GLY A 71 -23.71 -10.07 20.29
N THR A 72 -24.71 -9.20 20.40
CA THR A 72 -24.54 -7.75 20.59
C THR A 72 -23.79 -7.41 21.88
N ILE A 73 -24.06 -8.12 22.97
CA ILE A 73 -23.46 -7.87 24.29
C ILE A 73 -22.00 -8.32 24.35
N PHE A 74 -21.66 -9.43 23.69
CA PHE A 74 -20.29 -9.95 23.66
C PHE A 74 -19.38 -9.15 22.70
N ALA A 75 -19.95 -8.60 21.63
CA ALA A 75 -19.21 -7.96 20.54
C ALA A 75 -18.25 -6.84 21.02
N PRO A 76 -18.63 -5.92 21.92
CA PRO A 76 -17.74 -4.86 22.39
C PRO A 76 -16.48 -5.36 23.10
N ALA A 77 -16.61 -6.35 23.98
CA ALA A 77 -15.46 -6.93 24.68
C ALA A 77 -14.53 -7.66 23.70
N GLY A 78 -15.12 -8.45 22.80
CA GLY A 78 -14.39 -9.16 21.74
C GLY A 78 -13.64 -8.21 20.82
N PHE A 79 -14.31 -7.16 20.35
CA PHE A 79 -13.73 -6.12 19.50
C PHE A 79 -12.60 -5.37 20.21
N PHE A 80 -12.83 -4.88 21.43
CA PHE A 80 -11.81 -4.18 22.21
C PHE A 80 -10.55 -5.03 22.41
N HIS A 81 -10.72 -6.31 22.78
CA HIS A 81 -9.61 -7.24 22.93
C HIS A 81 -8.88 -7.47 21.60
N PHE A 82 -9.62 -7.65 20.50
CA PHE A 82 -9.06 -7.78 19.16
C PHE A 82 -8.20 -6.57 18.76
N ILE A 83 -8.70 -5.34 18.98
CA ILE A 83 -7.96 -4.12 18.68
C ILE A 83 -6.67 -4.06 19.50
N LEU A 84 -6.74 -4.30 20.82
CA LEU A 84 -5.57 -4.23 21.70
C LEU A 84 -4.49 -5.25 21.33
N VAL A 85 -4.87 -6.47 20.93
CA VAL A 85 -3.91 -7.47 20.47
C VAL A 85 -3.31 -7.05 19.12
N THR A 86 -4.10 -6.49 18.21
CA THR A 86 -3.62 -6.02 16.90
C THR A 86 -2.53 -4.96 17.03
N ILE A 87 -2.63 -4.07 18.02
CA ILE A 87 -1.66 -3.00 18.28
C ILE A 87 -0.63 -3.36 19.37
N ASN A 88 -0.62 -4.60 19.88
CA ASN A 88 0.26 -5.10 20.96
C ASN A 88 0.17 -4.28 22.27
N ARG A 89 -1.05 -3.97 22.70
CA ARG A 89 -1.36 -3.25 23.96
C ARG A 89 -2.15 -4.10 24.95
N ASP A 90 -2.41 -5.36 24.64
CA ASP A 90 -3.20 -6.29 25.47
C ASP A 90 -2.55 -6.59 26.83
N ALA A 91 -1.22 -6.68 26.90
CA ALA A 91 -0.52 -6.87 28.17
C ALA A 91 -0.70 -5.67 29.12
N ALA A 92 -0.54 -4.45 28.61
CA ALA A 92 -0.65 -3.22 29.39
C ALA A 92 -2.09 -2.96 29.89
N LEU A 93 -3.09 -3.41 29.15
CA LEU A 93 -4.51 -3.19 29.45
C LEU A 93 -5.25 -4.47 29.87
N LYS A 94 -4.51 -5.51 30.30
CA LYS A 94 -5.06 -6.83 30.67
C LYS A 94 -6.19 -6.75 31.69
N ARG A 95 -6.06 -5.89 32.71
CA ARG A 95 -7.10 -5.70 33.74
C ARG A 95 -8.41 -5.18 33.14
N TRP A 96 -8.32 -4.30 32.15
CA TRP A 96 -9.48 -3.68 31.49
C TRP A 96 -10.13 -4.63 30.50
N ILE A 97 -9.34 -5.48 29.83
CA ILE A 97 -9.87 -6.61 29.04
C ILE A 97 -10.65 -7.57 29.96
N LYS A 98 -10.12 -7.94 31.13
CA LYS A 98 -10.84 -8.79 32.07
C LYS A 98 -12.16 -8.15 32.53
N LEU A 99 -12.11 -6.86 32.88
CA LEU A 99 -13.30 -6.12 33.31
C LEU A 99 -14.36 -6.07 32.20
N SER A 100 -13.98 -5.83 30.94
CA SER A 100 -14.96 -5.79 29.85
C SER A 100 -15.67 -7.14 29.68
N TYR A 101 -14.97 -8.27 29.78
CA TYR A 101 -15.59 -9.59 29.79
C TYR A 101 -16.41 -9.89 31.04
N LEU A 102 -16.04 -9.35 32.21
CA LEU A 102 -16.80 -9.54 33.45
C LEU A 102 -18.18 -8.87 33.40
N LEU A 103 -18.32 -7.77 32.64
CA LEU A 103 -19.60 -7.08 32.46
C LEU A 103 -20.56 -7.80 31.51
N VAL A 104 -20.05 -8.65 30.61
CA VAL A 104 -20.86 -9.43 29.66
C VAL A 104 -21.96 -10.27 30.35
N PRO A 105 -21.66 -11.15 31.33
CA PRO A 105 -22.70 -11.95 31.98
C PRO A 105 -23.74 -11.09 32.72
N ILE A 106 -23.34 -9.93 33.28
CA ILE A 106 -24.26 -9.00 33.92
C ILE A 106 -25.28 -8.47 32.90
N PHE A 107 -24.81 -7.99 31.75
CA PHE A 107 -25.70 -7.54 30.67
C PHE A 107 -26.54 -8.67 30.07
N MET A 108 -26.00 -9.90 29.98
CA MET A 108 -26.78 -11.06 29.55
C MET A 108 -27.94 -11.35 30.52
N LEU A 109 -27.68 -11.36 31.83
CA LEU A 109 -28.73 -11.55 32.84
C LEU A 109 -29.79 -10.46 32.74
N LEU A 110 -29.38 -9.20 32.62
CA LEU A 110 -30.32 -8.08 32.43
C LEU A 110 -31.14 -8.23 31.15
N SER A 111 -30.52 -8.61 30.03
CA SER A 111 -31.19 -8.78 28.74
C SER A 111 -32.18 -9.94 28.72
N PHE A 112 -31.93 -11.02 29.46
CA PHE A 112 -32.79 -12.21 29.46
C PHE A 112 -33.92 -12.11 30.47
N PHE A 113 -33.65 -11.56 31.65
CA PHE A 113 -34.55 -11.65 32.80
C PHE A 113 -35.16 -10.32 33.23
N SER A 114 -34.62 -9.16 32.79
CA SER A 114 -35.16 -7.86 33.18
C SER A 114 -35.91 -7.15 32.06
N ARG A 115 -37.16 -6.73 32.36
CA ARG A 115 -37.95 -5.83 31.50
C ARG A 115 -37.37 -4.42 31.42
N THR A 116 -36.42 -4.06 32.29
CA THR A 116 -35.73 -2.76 32.24
C THR A 116 -34.72 -2.69 31.10
N PHE A 117 -34.34 -3.82 30.50
CA PHE A 117 -33.38 -3.85 29.40
C PHE A 117 -34.12 -3.67 28.05
N THR A 118 -35.10 -4.52 27.78
CA THR A 118 -36.03 -4.35 26.65
C THR A 118 -37.44 -4.22 27.21
N THR A 119 -38.06 -3.05 27.06
CA THR A 119 -39.39 -2.78 27.64
C THR A 119 -40.51 -3.51 26.90
N GLY A 120 -40.33 -3.72 25.60
CA GLY A 120 -41.25 -4.44 24.74
C GLY A 120 -40.82 -4.39 23.27
N LEU A 121 -41.62 -5.04 22.42
CA LEU A 121 -41.45 -5.00 20.97
C LEU A 121 -42.64 -4.27 20.34
N THR A 122 -42.37 -3.34 19.43
CA THR A 122 -43.39 -2.55 18.74
C THR A 122 -43.08 -2.44 17.25
N THR A 123 -44.08 -2.15 16.43
CA THR A 123 -43.82 -1.89 15.01
C THR A 123 -43.25 -0.49 14.85
N LYS A 124 -42.03 -0.37 14.32
CA LYS A 124 -41.35 0.91 14.11
C LYS A 124 -40.98 1.09 12.65
N MET A 125 -41.45 2.18 12.04
CA MET A 125 -41.23 2.51 10.62
C MET A 125 -41.53 1.35 9.64
N GLY A 126 -42.55 0.54 9.92
CA GLY A 126 -42.91 -0.63 9.09
C GLY A 126 -42.04 -1.87 9.30
N ILE A 127 -41.20 -1.89 10.34
CA ILE A 127 -40.48 -3.08 10.80
C ILE A 127 -41.21 -3.63 12.02
N ALA A 128 -41.74 -4.85 11.90
CA ALA A 128 -42.47 -5.51 12.97
C ALA A 128 -41.54 -5.90 14.13
N TYR A 129 -42.11 -5.94 15.34
CA TYR A 129 -41.47 -6.45 16.55
C TYR A 129 -40.12 -5.79 16.90
N PHE A 130 -39.93 -4.50 16.61
CA PHE A 130 -38.71 -3.77 16.92
C PHE A 130 -38.57 -3.51 18.43
N PRO A 131 -37.43 -3.85 19.05
CA PRO A 131 -37.23 -3.64 20.47
C PRO A 131 -37.14 -2.17 20.86
N THR A 132 -37.69 -1.84 22.03
CA THR A 132 -37.49 -0.54 22.69
C THR A 132 -36.54 -0.70 23.88
N GLY A 133 -35.51 0.15 23.92
CA GLY A 133 -34.54 0.14 25.01
C GLY A 133 -35.13 0.71 26.31
N GLY A 134 -34.92 0.01 27.42
CA GLY A 134 -35.30 0.51 28.75
C GLY A 134 -34.13 1.13 29.53
N PRO A 135 -34.34 1.48 30.82
CA PRO A 135 -33.33 2.14 31.65
C PRO A 135 -31.96 1.44 31.69
N SER A 136 -31.93 0.11 31.83
CA SER A 136 -30.66 -0.63 31.90
C SER A 136 -29.98 -0.81 30.54
N PHE A 137 -30.70 -0.60 29.44
CA PHE A 137 -30.12 -0.57 28.10
C PHE A 137 -29.20 0.63 27.89
N HIS A 138 -29.50 1.78 28.50
CA HIS A 138 -28.59 2.95 28.44
C HIS A 138 -27.22 2.64 29.05
N VAL A 139 -27.18 1.88 30.14
CA VAL A 139 -25.92 1.44 30.77
C VAL A 139 -25.13 0.53 29.83
N PHE A 140 -25.82 -0.37 29.13
CA PHE A 140 -25.19 -1.21 28.09
C PHE A 140 -24.66 -0.38 26.92
N ILE A 141 -25.42 0.59 26.44
CA ILE A 141 -25.00 1.48 25.35
C ILE A 141 -23.80 2.34 25.76
N PHE A 142 -23.77 2.83 27.00
CA PHE A 142 -22.60 3.51 27.55
C PHE A 142 -21.36 2.60 27.57
N TYR A 143 -21.51 1.37 28.04
CA TYR A 143 -20.45 0.35 27.98
C TYR A 143 -19.96 0.10 26.55
N PHE A 144 -20.89 -0.08 25.59
CA PHE A 144 -20.60 -0.28 24.18
C PHE A 144 -19.74 0.86 23.63
N PHE A 145 -20.22 2.10 23.72
CA PHE A 145 -19.53 3.26 23.15
C PHE A 145 -18.21 3.56 23.88
N SER A 146 -18.15 3.36 25.19
CA SER A 146 -16.91 3.55 25.96
C SER A 146 -15.78 2.65 25.44
N LEU A 147 -16.07 1.37 25.19
CA LEU A 147 -15.08 0.44 24.61
C LEU A 147 -14.74 0.78 23.16
N MET A 148 -15.72 1.17 22.35
CA MET A 148 -15.49 1.54 20.95
C MET A 148 -14.60 2.78 20.83
N ILE A 149 -14.90 3.83 21.60
CA ILE A 149 -14.13 5.07 21.65
C ILE A 149 -12.72 4.80 22.18
N TRP A 150 -12.60 4.03 23.27
CA TRP A 150 -11.29 3.72 23.83
C TRP A 150 -10.41 2.90 22.87
N ALA A 151 -10.99 1.89 22.21
CA ALA A 151 -10.28 1.15 21.15
C ALA A 151 -9.72 2.10 20.08
N HIS A 152 -10.50 3.09 19.64
CA HIS A 152 -10.08 4.06 18.62
C HIS A 152 -9.01 5.03 19.13
N ILE A 153 -9.10 5.44 20.40
CA ILE A 153 -8.05 6.23 21.06
C ILE A 153 -6.73 5.46 21.06
N GLU A 154 -6.74 4.16 21.36
CA GLU A 154 -5.52 3.34 21.34
C GLU A 154 -4.98 3.13 19.92
N ILE A 155 -5.85 2.95 18.92
CA ILE A 155 -5.43 2.92 17.49
C ILE A 155 -4.78 4.25 17.11
N PHE A 156 -5.37 5.38 17.48
CA PHE A 156 -4.84 6.70 17.19
C PHE A 156 -3.49 6.94 17.87
N ARG A 157 -3.35 6.56 19.15
CA ARG A 157 -2.06 6.60 19.87
C ARG A 157 -1.00 5.74 19.18
N ALA A 158 -1.36 4.54 18.74
CA ALA A 158 -0.46 3.66 17.98
C ALA A 158 -0.08 4.28 16.64
N TYR A 159 -1.04 4.89 15.93
CA TYR A 159 -0.82 5.58 14.66
C TYR A 159 0.14 6.76 14.79
N ARG A 160 0.00 7.58 15.84
CA ARG A 160 0.88 8.73 16.11
C ARG A 160 2.35 8.33 16.33
N ARG A 161 2.59 7.12 16.85
CA ARG A 161 3.94 6.58 17.12
C ARG A 161 4.50 5.75 15.96
N ALA A 162 3.69 5.39 14.98
CA ALA A 162 4.12 4.52 13.88
C ALA A 162 4.75 5.34 12.74
N THR A 163 5.70 4.72 12.03
CA THR A 163 6.32 5.22 10.80
C THR A 163 6.20 4.17 9.69
N GLY A 164 6.44 4.59 8.44
CA GLY A 164 6.46 3.69 7.28
C GLY A 164 5.17 2.90 7.05
N PRO A 165 5.25 1.64 6.56
CA PRO A 165 4.10 0.81 6.23
C PRO A 165 3.13 0.57 7.40
N LYS A 166 3.65 0.52 8.64
CA LYS A 166 2.85 0.34 9.85
C LYS A 166 1.92 1.53 10.10
N LYS A 167 2.37 2.75 9.80
CA LYS A 167 1.54 3.97 9.93
C LYS A 167 0.37 3.94 8.93
N SER A 168 0.64 3.56 7.68
CA SER A 168 -0.38 3.42 6.64
C SER A 168 -1.41 2.34 6.98
N PHE A 169 -0.95 1.18 7.49
CA PHE A 169 -1.83 0.13 7.99
C PHE A 169 -2.74 0.65 9.11
N LEU A 170 -2.18 1.28 10.15
CA LEU A 170 -2.98 1.76 11.29
C LEU A 170 -3.98 2.85 10.90
N LYS A 171 -3.64 3.72 9.94
CA LYS A 171 -4.56 4.72 9.39
C LYS A 171 -5.77 4.04 8.76
N LEU A 172 -5.54 3.11 7.84
CA LEU A 172 -6.60 2.41 7.12
C LEU A 172 -7.42 1.51 8.04
N PHE A 173 -6.75 0.80 8.93
CA PHE A 173 -7.36 -0.03 9.97
C PHE A 173 -8.29 0.80 10.87
N GLY A 174 -7.82 1.98 11.33
CA GLY A 174 -8.63 2.91 12.13
C GLY A 174 -9.83 3.49 11.39
N ILE A 175 -9.66 3.91 10.14
CA ILE A 175 -10.79 4.40 9.31
C ILE A 175 -11.83 3.30 9.10
N SER A 176 -11.39 2.09 8.77
CA SER A 176 -12.28 0.98 8.44
C SER A 176 -13.07 0.50 9.66
N THR A 177 -12.41 0.44 10.82
CA THR A 177 -13.04 0.13 12.11
C THR A 177 -14.05 1.22 12.53
N ALA A 178 -13.75 2.49 12.28
CA ALA A 178 -14.67 3.60 12.56
C ALA A 178 -15.92 3.54 11.68
N VAL A 179 -15.77 3.30 10.37
CA VAL A 179 -16.90 3.12 9.44
C VAL A 179 -17.79 1.97 9.88
N ALA A 180 -17.20 0.86 10.31
CA ALA A 180 -17.95 -0.30 10.79
C ALA A 180 -18.76 -0.01 12.05
N ILE A 181 -18.16 0.68 13.03
CA ILE A 181 -18.85 1.08 14.27
C ILE A 181 -19.97 2.08 13.98
N GLY A 182 -19.70 3.10 13.15
CA GLY A 182 -20.72 4.05 12.73
C GLY A 182 -21.90 3.33 12.07
N SER A 183 -21.60 2.42 11.15
CA SER A 183 -22.60 1.60 10.46
C SER A 183 -23.40 0.70 11.41
N ALA A 184 -22.75 0.05 12.37
CA ALA A 184 -23.41 -0.77 13.38
C ALA A 184 -24.31 0.06 14.30
N SER A 185 -23.84 1.26 14.68
CA SER A 185 -24.54 2.17 15.60
C SER A 185 -25.87 2.68 15.05
N VAL A 186 -26.06 2.68 13.72
CA VAL A 186 -27.36 3.02 13.10
C VAL A 186 -28.49 2.12 13.60
N ASN A 187 -28.18 0.87 14.02
CA ASN A 187 -29.18 -0.02 14.60
C ASN A 187 -29.83 0.52 15.88
N TYR A 188 -29.11 1.34 16.66
CA TYR A 188 -29.61 1.83 17.94
C TYR A 188 -30.57 3.01 17.83
N PHE A 189 -30.65 3.70 16.68
CA PHE A 189 -31.59 4.82 16.52
C PHE A 189 -33.04 4.40 16.79
N LEU A 190 -33.49 3.31 16.18
CA LEU A 190 -34.85 2.81 16.40
C LEU A 190 -35.09 2.19 17.78
N TRP A 191 -34.04 1.79 18.51
CA TRP A 191 -34.19 1.38 19.91
C TRP A 191 -34.62 2.56 20.81
N TYR A 192 -34.28 3.78 20.39
CA TYR A 192 -34.61 5.05 21.03
C TYR A 192 -35.72 5.83 20.30
N ASP A 193 -36.47 5.18 19.41
CA ASP A 193 -37.58 5.80 18.66
C ASP A 193 -37.14 6.97 17.74
N ILE A 194 -35.85 7.04 17.40
CA ILE A 194 -35.33 7.97 16.40
C ILE A 194 -35.56 7.37 15.01
N PRO A 195 -36.25 8.07 14.08
CA PRO A 195 -36.80 7.49 12.85
C PRO A 195 -35.75 7.25 11.74
N ILE A 196 -34.72 6.44 12.04
CA ILE A 196 -33.65 6.06 11.11
C ILE A 196 -33.57 4.54 11.03
N LYS A 197 -33.96 3.97 9.88
CA LYS A 197 -33.89 2.52 9.63
C LYS A 197 -32.44 2.02 9.51
N PRO A 198 -32.15 0.78 9.92
CA PRO A 198 -30.80 0.20 9.88
C PRO A 198 -30.40 -0.30 8.48
N TRP A 199 -30.39 0.60 7.50
CA TRP A 199 -29.99 0.29 6.12
C TRP A 199 -28.51 -0.07 5.96
N THR A 200 -27.69 0.19 6.98
CA THR A 200 -26.25 -0.08 6.98
C THR A 200 -25.89 -1.47 7.50
N THR A 201 -26.89 -2.29 7.86
CA THR A 201 -26.72 -3.64 8.44
C THR A 201 -25.74 -4.54 7.67
N PRO A 202 -25.74 -4.61 6.32
CA PRO A 202 -24.77 -5.43 5.57
C PRO A 202 -23.30 -5.03 5.73
N ILE A 203 -23.01 -3.78 6.10
CA ILE A 203 -21.63 -3.25 6.19
C ILE A 203 -20.84 -3.98 7.29
N ALA A 204 -21.50 -4.50 8.33
CA ALA A 204 -20.86 -5.19 9.44
C ALA A 204 -20.00 -6.39 8.98
N SER A 205 -20.53 -7.21 8.09
CA SER A 205 -19.81 -8.39 7.60
C SER A 205 -18.82 -8.06 6.48
N ILE A 206 -19.12 -7.06 5.64
CA ILE A 206 -18.20 -6.53 4.63
C ILE A 206 -16.91 -6.02 5.29
N TYR A 207 -17.05 -5.26 6.38
CA TYR A 207 -15.93 -4.82 7.20
C TYR A 207 -15.12 -5.99 7.79
N SER A 208 -15.80 -7.01 8.32
CA SER A 208 -15.11 -8.15 8.91
C SER A 208 -14.29 -8.93 7.87
N PHE A 209 -14.84 -9.11 6.67
CA PHE A 209 -14.13 -9.67 5.54
C PHE A 209 -12.90 -8.82 5.18
N TYR A 210 -13.06 -7.50 5.11
CA TYR A 210 -11.97 -6.55 4.84
C TYR A 210 -10.82 -6.66 5.84
N ILE A 211 -11.14 -6.59 7.14
CA ILE A 211 -10.12 -6.65 8.21
C ILE A 211 -9.44 -8.00 8.26
N THR A 212 -10.18 -9.09 8.04
CA THR A 212 -9.61 -10.43 7.96
C THR A 212 -8.57 -10.50 6.86
N PHE A 213 -8.89 -9.98 5.68
CA PHE A 213 -7.97 -9.93 4.56
C PHE A 213 -6.75 -9.04 4.85
N LEU A 214 -6.95 -7.87 5.47
CA LEU A 214 -5.87 -6.98 5.92
C LEU A 214 -4.88 -7.69 6.86
N LEU A 215 -5.38 -8.46 7.82
CA LEU A 215 -4.56 -9.16 8.82
C LEU A 215 -3.83 -10.37 8.23
N ILE A 216 -4.49 -11.13 7.35
CA ILE A 216 -3.93 -12.36 6.77
C ILE A 216 -2.83 -12.05 5.74
N LYS A 217 -2.94 -10.94 4.99
CA LYS A 217 -1.92 -10.54 4.00
C LYS A 217 -0.78 -9.68 4.58
N GLY A 218 -0.77 -9.43 5.90
CA GLY A 218 0.14 -8.47 6.54
C GLY A 218 1.64 -8.84 6.45
N LYS A 219 2.33 -8.30 5.44
CA LYS A 219 3.77 -7.94 5.35
C LYS A 219 4.14 -7.28 4.01
N PHE A 220 3.37 -7.53 2.94
CA PHE A 220 3.55 -6.93 1.60
C PHE A 220 2.36 -6.02 1.25
N PHE A 221 2.12 -5.03 2.10
CA PHE A 221 0.90 -4.23 2.05
C PHE A 221 0.99 -3.14 0.96
N ASN A 222 0.36 -3.37 -0.20
CA ASN A 222 0.15 -2.34 -1.21
C ASN A 222 -1.35 -2.04 -1.37
N LEU A 223 -1.74 -0.81 -1.04
CA LEU A 223 -3.13 -0.36 -0.87
C LEU A 223 -3.95 -0.42 -2.17
N LYS A 224 -3.33 -0.15 -3.32
CA LYS A 224 -4.01 -0.12 -4.63
C LYS A 224 -4.49 -1.51 -5.03
N ILE A 225 -3.58 -2.47 -5.18
CA ILE A 225 -3.86 -3.87 -5.53
C ILE A 225 -4.90 -4.50 -4.58
N PHE A 226 -4.79 -4.17 -3.30
CA PHE A 226 -5.70 -4.65 -2.26
C PHE A 226 -7.14 -4.15 -2.42
N THR A 227 -7.33 -2.86 -2.76
CA THR A 227 -8.67 -2.27 -2.94
C THR A 227 -9.40 -2.96 -4.10
N PHE A 228 -8.66 -3.30 -5.16
CA PHE A 228 -9.16 -4.04 -6.32
C PHE A 228 -9.60 -5.47 -5.97
N GLU A 229 -8.74 -6.27 -5.32
CA GLU A 229 -9.09 -7.65 -4.92
C GLU A 229 -10.30 -7.71 -3.97
N PHE A 230 -10.40 -6.74 -3.05
CA PHE A 230 -11.51 -6.64 -2.12
C PHE A 230 -12.82 -6.24 -2.83
N ALA A 231 -12.78 -5.26 -3.72
CA ALA A 231 -13.94 -4.85 -4.52
C ALA A 231 -14.44 -6.02 -5.40
N ALA A 232 -13.53 -6.73 -6.07
CA ALA A 232 -13.88 -7.91 -6.85
C ALA A 232 -14.53 -9.02 -6.00
N SER A 233 -13.99 -9.27 -4.80
CA SER A 233 -14.53 -10.27 -3.88
C SER A 233 -15.94 -9.91 -3.39
N ILE A 234 -16.22 -8.63 -3.12
CA ILE A 234 -17.56 -8.16 -2.77
C ILE A 234 -18.53 -8.34 -3.93
N ILE A 235 -18.12 -7.95 -5.15
CA ILE A 235 -18.96 -8.08 -6.34
C ILE A 235 -19.33 -9.55 -6.54
N LEU A 236 -18.36 -10.47 -6.51
CA LEU A 236 -18.59 -11.90 -6.66
C LEU A 236 -19.48 -12.48 -5.56
N LEU A 237 -19.32 -12.01 -4.32
CA LEU A 237 -20.17 -12.42 -3.20
C LEU A 237 -21.62 -11.94 -3.36
N ILE A 238 -21.83 -10.69 -3.78
CA ILE A 238 -23.17 -10.15 -4.08
C ILE A 238 -23.83 -10.97 -5.18
N LEU A 239 -23.08 -11.28 -6.26
CA LEU A 239 -23.56 -12.12 -7.35
C LEU A 239 -23.95 -13.53 -6.88
N PHE A 240 -23.11 -14.17 -6.08
CA PHE A 240 -23.36 -15.50 -5.54
C PHE A 240 -24.64 -15.54 -4.70
N ILE A 241 -24.84 -14.52 -3.86
CA ILE A 241 -26.04 -14.41 -3.03
C ILE A 241 -27.28 -14.14 -3.91
N GLN A 242 -27.17 -13.27 -4.91
CA GLN A 242 -28.27 -13.07 -5.87
C GLN A 242 -28.65 -14.36 -6.59
N LEU A 243 -27.68 -15.18 -7.00
CA LEU A 243 -27.91 -16.47 -7.65
C LEU A 243 -28.66 -17.45 -6.75
N ILE A 244 -28.32 -17.54 -5.46
CA ILE A 244 -29.00 -18.43 -4.50
C ILE A 244 -30.45 -18.00 -4.25
N PHE A 245 -30.71 -16.69 -4.19
CA PHE A 245 -32.02 -16.15 -3.78
C PHE A 245 -32.91 -15.69 -4.95
N SER A 246 -32.44 -15.77 -6.19
CA SER A 246 -33.27 -15.48 -7.36
C SER A 246 -34.35 -16.55 -7.50
N LYS A 247 -35.60 -16.19 -7.16
CA LYS A 247 -36.79 -17.06 -7.31
C LYS A 247 -37.07 -17.51 -8.75
N LYS A 248 -36.47 -16.84 -9.74
CA LYS A 248 -36.46 -17.24 -11.15
C LYS A 248 -35.02 -17.53 -11.54
N LEU A 249 -34.63 -18.80 -11.54
CA LEU A 249 -33.42 -19.27 -12.23
C LEU A 249 -33.60 -19.29 -13.77
N VAL A 250 -34.82 -19.08 -14.24
CA VAL A 250 -35.21 -19.13 -15.64
C VAL A 250 -36.05 -17.90 -15.94
N GLY A 251 -35.60 -17.03 -16.84
CA GLY A 251 -36.50 -16.06 -17.49
C GLY A 251 -35.98 -14.67 -17.87
N GLY A 252 -34.68 -14.39 -17.89
CA GLY A 252 -34.21 -13.13 -18.47
C GLY A 252 -32.77 -13.21 -18.95
N SER A 253 -32.56 -13.18 -20.27
CA SER A 253 -31.25 -12.98 -20.90
C SER A 253 -30.47 -11.82 -20.27
N VAL A 254 -31.19 -10.78 -19.81
CA VAL A 254 -30.65 -9.61 -19.10
C VAL A 254 -29.93 -9.96 -17.78
N GLN A 255 -30.44 -10.91 -16.98
CA GLN A 255 -29.80 -11.29 -15.71
C GLN A 255 -28.48 -12.03 -15.94
N TRP A 256 -28.45 -12.96 -16.90
CA TRP A 256 -27.22 -13.67 -17.27
C TRP A 256 -26.17 -12.73 -17.89
N VAL A 257 -26.61 -11.75 -18.68
CA VAL A 257 -25.73 -10.69 -19.20
C VAL A 257 -25.16 -9.83 -18.07
N THR A 258 -25.99 -9.46 -17.08
CA THR A 258 -25.55 -8.67 -15.92
C THR A 258 -24.53 -9.44 -15.08
N TYR A 259 -24.75 -10.73 -14.85
CA TYR A 259 -23.80 -11.61 -14.17
C TYR A 259 -22.50 -11.75 -14.96
N GLY A 260 -22.58 -11.95 -16.28
CA GLY A 260 -21.42 -12.01 -17.17
C GLY A 260 -20.59 -10.73 -17.12
N MET A 261 -21.23 -9.56 -17.20
CA MET A 261 -20.55 -8.25 -17.10
C MET A 261 -19.86 -8.05 -15.75
N LEU A 262 -20.51 -8.40 -14.64
CA LEU A 262 -19.92 -8.21 -13.31
C LEU A 262 -18.77 -9.18 -13.04
N ILE A 263 -18.84 -10.42 -13.54
CA ILE A 263 -17.71 -11.37 -13.51
C ILE A 263 -16.56 -10.84 -14.37
N MET A 264 -16.84 -10.33 -15.56
CA MET A 264 -15.84 -9.72 -16.43
C MET A 264 -15.14 -8.54 -15.74
N VAL A 265 -15.90 -7.64 -15.09
CA VAL A 265 -15.35 -6.54 -14.30
C VAL A 265 -14.48 -7.05 -13.14
N ALA A 266 -14.94 -8.06 -12.40
CA ALA A 266 -14.14 -8.67 -11.33
C ALA A 266 -12.82 -9.27 -11.86
N VAL A 267 -12.85 -9.94 -13.02
CA VAL A 267 -11.66 -10.51 -13.68
C VAL A 267 -10.69 -9.41 -14.15
N ILE A 268 -11.20 -8.34 -14.76
CA ILE A 268 -10.38 -7.18 -15.18
C ILE A 268 -9.69 -6.56 -13.97
N ILE A 269 -10.41 -6.35 -12.88
CA ILE A 269 -9.91 -5.80 -11.62
C ILE A 269 -8.79 -6.68 -11.03
N ILE A 270 -9.00 -8.01 -11.00
CA ILE A 270 -7.98 -8.96 -10.50
C ILE A 270 -6.74 -8.96 -11.41
N ARG A 271 -6.93 -8.99 -12.74
CA ARG A 271 -5.84 -8.98 -13.72
C ARG A 271 -5.02 -7.70 -13.64
N SER A 272 -5.67 -6.55 -13.48
CA SER A 272 -5.04 -5.25 -13.26
C SER A 272 -4.15 -5.26 -12.00
N GLY A 273 -4.67 -5.78 -10.88
CA GLY A 273 -3.89 -5.91 -9.64
C GLY A 273 -2.69 -6.85 -9.75
N MET A 274 -2.81 -7.95 -10.50
CA MET A 274 -1.70 -8.88 -10.74
C MET A 274 -0.59 -8.26 -11.60
N HIS A 275 -0.95 -7.47 -12.61
CA HIS A 275 0.01 -6.80 -13.49
C HIS A 275 0.84 -5.76 -12.72
N GLU A 276 0.18 -4.94 -11.88
CA GLU A 276 0.85 -3.96 -11.02
C GLU A 276 1.85 -4.64 -10.05
N LYS A 277 1.50 -5.81 -9.49
CA LYS A 277 2.37 -6.59 -8.59
C LYS A 277 3.63 -7.09 -9.30
N SER A 278 3.49 -7.63 -10.51
CA SER A 278 4.61 -8.14 -11.30
C SER A 278 5.60 -7.03 -11.66
N TYR A 279 5.08 -5.88 -12.09
CA TYR A 279 5.87 -4.71 -12.45
C TYR A 279 6.66 -4.15 -11.26
N ARG A 280 6.01 -4.05 -10.08
CA ARG A 280 6.65 -3.63 -8.83
C ARG A 280 7.79 -4.56 -8.40
N ASN A 281 7.55 -5.87 -8.41
CA ASN A 281 8.56 -6.85 -8.04
C ASN A 281 9.79 -6.75 -8.96
N LYS A 282 9.58 -6.50 -10.25
CA LYS A 282 10.66 -6.27 -11.22
C LYS A 282 11.47 -5.02 -10.84
N ILE A 283 10.80 -3.89 -10.57
CA ILE A 283 11.46 -2.64 -10.13
C ILE A 283 12.23 -2.82 -8.82
N GLU A 284 11.66 -3.52 -7.85
CA GLU A 284 12.29 -3.77 -6.55
C GLU A 284 13.53 -4.67 -6.68
N SER A 285 13.47 -5.70 -7.55
CA SER A 285 14.63 -6.52 -7.87
C SER A 285 15.73 -5.74 -8.57
N LEU A 286 15.38 -4.82 -9.48
CA LEU A 286 16.33 -3.92 -10.16
C LEU A 286 16.98 -2.93 -9.19
N ASN A 287 16.20 -2.33 -8.29
CA ASN A 287 16.72 -1.44 -7.26
C ASN A 287 17.67 -2.15 -6.29
N THR A 288 17.36 -3.41 -5.94
CA THR A 288 18.23 -4.23 -5.08
C THR A 288 19.53 -4.57 -5.79
N ALA A 289 19.46 -5.04 -7.04
CA ALA A 289 20.65 -5.35 -7.85
C ALA A 289 21.53 -4.12 -8.10
N LEU A 290 20.92 -2.94 -8.28
CA LEU A 290 21.63 -1.67 -8.38
C LEU A 290 22.33 -1.33 -7.05
N LYS A 291 21.62 -1.44 -5.92
CA LYS A 291 22.19 -1.18 -4.59
C LYS A 291 23.39 -2.08 -4.31
N ASP A 292 23.29 -3.36 -4.64
CA ASP A 292 24.39 -4.33 -4.47
C ASP A 292 25.57 -4.03 -5.38
N SER A 293 25.31 -3.50 -6.58
CA SER A 293 26.37 -3.07 -7.50
C SER A 293 27.07 -1.82 -6.99
N ILE A 294 26.33 -0.86 -6.44
CA ILE A 294 26.88 0.34 -5.78
C ILE A 294 27.71 -0.06 -4.55
N HIS A 295 27.21 -0.95 -3.68
CA HIS A 295 27.97 -1.43 -2.53
C HIS A 295 29.29 -2.11 -2.95
N ARG A 296 29.28 -2.90 -4.02
CA ARG A 296 30.52 -3.53 -4.55
C ARG A 296 31.55 -2.50 -5.00
N VAL A 297 31.13 -1.45 -5.70
CA VAL A 297 32.02 -0.36 -6.12
C VAL A 297 32.57 0.40 -4.90
N ILE A 298 31.71 0.75 -3.95
CA ILE A 298 32.10 1.54 -2.77
C ILE A 298 33.03 0.76 -1.83
N ASN A 299 32.85 -0.56 -1.69
CA ASN A 299 33.75 -1.40 -0.92
C ASN A 299 35.15 -1.54 -1.54
N ASN A 300 35.26 -1.37 -2.86
CA ASN A 300 36.55 -1.43 -3.56
C ASN A 300 37.30 -0.10 -3.55
N LEU A 301 36.69 0.99 -3.06
CA LEU A 301 37.38 2.27 -2.91
C LEU A 301 38.45 2.17 -1.82
N ASN A 302 39.61 2.76 -2.06
CA ASN A 302 40.73 2.71 -1.11
C ASN A 302 40.59 3.69 0.06
N ILE A 303 39.43 4.34 0.22
CA ILE A 303 39.13 5.37 1.21
C ILE A 303 37.95 4.97 2.12
N PRO A 304 37.87 5.46 3.37
CA PRO A 304 36.68 5.35 4.22
C PRO A 304 35.48 6.05 3.57
N VAL A 305 34.35 5.36 3.43
CA VAL A 305 33.11 5.94 2.85
C VAL A 305 31.91 5.66 3.74
N ILE A 306 31.16 6.72 4.05
CA ILE A 306 29.88 6.69 4.76
C ILE A 306 28.84 7.40 3.89
N ILE A 307 27.70 6.75 3.64
CA ILE A 307 26.61 7.28 2.85
C ILE A 307 25.50 7.76 3.78
N PHE A 308 25.12 9.02 3.62
CA PHE A 308 24.00 9.63 4.35
C PHE A 308 22.78 9.81 3.44
N LYS A 309 21.59 9.72 4.02
CA LYS A 309 20.35 10.23 3.43
C LYS A 309 20.27 11.75 3.60
N THR A 310 19.31 12.35 2.90
CA THR A 310 18.96 13.77 3.00
C THR A 310 18.48 14.19 4.40
N ASP A 311 18.04 13.24 5.22
CA ASP A 311 17.71 13.42 6.64
C ASP A 311 18.88 13.12 7.58
N THR A 312 20.11 13.13 7.03
CA THR A 312 21.39 12.85 7.70
C THR A 312 21.49 11.47 8.36
N SER A 313 20.54 10.56 8.13
CA SER A 313 20.66 9.18 8.61
C SER A 313 21.66 8.40 7.76
N ILE A 314 22.53 7.63 8.42
CA ILE A 314 23.53 6.79 7.74
C ILE A 314 22.82 5.59 7.11
N VAL A 315 23.06 5.37 5.82
CA VAL A 315 22.49 4.27 5.05
C VAL A 315 23.48 3.13 4.89
N TYR A 316 24.78 3.44 4.86
CA TYR A 316 25.83 2.49 4.55
C TYR A 316 27.20 3.02 4.97
N ALA A 317 28.08 2.13 5.41
CA ALA A 317 29.50 2.41 5.62
C ALA A 317 30.32 1.24 5.07
N ASN A 318 31.42 1.54 4.35
CA ASN A 318 32.30 0.51 3.81
C ASN A 318 33.25 -0.03 4.89
N LYS A 319 33.90 -1.16 4.61
CA LYS A 319 34.81 -1.81 5.56
C LYS A 319 35.91 -0.86 6.06
N LYS A 320 36.48 -0.03 5.19
CA LYS A 320 37.51 0.95 5.57
C LYS A 320 37.02 2.02 6.53
N ALA A 321 35.76 2.46 6.40
CA ALA A 321 35.15 3.36 7.38
C ALA A 321 34.98 2.68 8.74
N SER A 322 34.52 1.42 8.75
CA SER A 322 34.45 0.63 9.98
C SER A 322 35.83 0.43 10.62
N ASP A 323 36.83 0.05 9.83
CA ASP A 323 38.21 -0.18 10.26
C ASP A 323 38.86 1.12 10.77
N PHE A 324 38.56 2.26 10.14
CA PHE A 324 39.03 3.58 10.57
C PHE A 324 38.57 3.92 12.00
N PHE A 325 37.28 3.73 12.33
CA PHE A 325 36.78 3.98 13.68
C PHE A 325 37.30 2.97 14.71
N GLN A 326 37.51 1.71 14.31
CA GLN A 326 38.08 0.70 15.20
C GLN A 326 39.55 0.96 15.53
N ASN A 327 40.33 1.46 14.56
CA ASN A 327 41.76 1.69 14.71
C ASN A 327 42.10 3.07 15.30
N ASN A 328 41.15 4.00 15.35
CA ASN A 328 41.33 5.35 15.91
C ASN A 328 40.31 5.65 17.03
N PRO A 329 40.38 4.95 18.18
CA PRO A 329 39.43 5.10 19.28
C PRO A 329 39.52 6.45 20.02
N HIS A 330 40.53 7.27 19.71
CA HIS A 330 40.70 8.62 20.25
C HIS A 330 39.94 9.70 19.48
N THR A 331 39.35 9.36 18.33
CA THR A 331 38.44 10.27 17.62
C THR A 331 37.18 10.53 18.45
N LEU A 332 36.42 11.59 18.13
CA LEU A 332 35.24 12.07 18.88
C LEU A 332 34.17 10.97 19.17
N TYR A 333 34.26 9.81 18.51
CA TYR A 333 33.37 8.66 18.66
C TYR A 333 34.18 7.35 18.67
N ALA A 334 34.01 6.52 19.70
CA ALA A 334 34.80 5.30 19.89
C ALA A 334 34.34 4.12 19.01
N SER A 335 33.21 4.27 18.31
CA SER A 335 32.72 3.27 17.36
C SER A 335 31.81 3.88 16.29
N ILE A 336 31.60 3.14 15.20
CA ILE A 336 30.60 3.51 14.18
C ILE A 336 29.19 3.58 14.77
N GLY A 337 28.90 2.82 15.84
CA GLY A 337 27.63 2.86 16.57
C GLY A 337 27.41 4.16 17.31
N GLU A 338 28.42 4.66 18.04
CA GLU A 338 28.37 5.97 18.71
C GLU A 338 28.29 7.13 17.71
N PHE A 339 28.95 7.00 16.56
CA PHE A 339 28.79 7.93 15.44
C PHE A 339 27.36 7.90 14.86
N ILE A 340 26.74 6.72 14.74
CA ILE A 340 25.35 6.58 14.29
C ILE A 340 24.36 7.20 15.31
N ASP A 341 24.59 7.00 16.60
CA ASP A 341 23.72 7.53 17.66
C ASP A 341 23.85 9.05 17.80
N SER A 342 25.04 9.60 17.61
CA SER A 342 25.28 11.05 17.56
C SER A 342 24.80 11.70 16.26
N ALA A 343 24.82 11.00 15.11
CA ALA A 343 24.29 11.51 13.85
C ALA A 343 22.76 11.70 13.86
N ASN A 344 22.05 11.00 14.75
CA ASN A 344 20.62 11.20 15.01
C ASN A 344 20.35 12.35 16.02
N ASN A 345 21.39 13.04 16.52
CA ASN A 345 21.29 14.18 17.43
C ASN A 345 21.06 15.49 16.63
N PRO A 346 20.04 16.31 16.95
CA PRO A 346 19.80 17.61 16.31
C PRO A 346 21.02 18.56 16.30
N ALA A 347 21.93 18.43 17.27
CA ALA A 347 23.15 19.22 17.33
C ALA A 347 24.17 18.83 16.23
N PHE A 348 24.25 17.54 15.89
CA PHE A 348 25.11 17.04 14.81
C PHE A 348 24.56 17.47 13.44
N ASP A 349 23.25 17.38 13.24
CA ASP A 349 22.57 17.87 12.03
C ASP A 349 22.79 19.38 11.84
N SER A 350 22.77 20.16 12.93
CA SER A 350 23.08 21.59 12.91
C SER A 350 24.56 21.88 12.57
N TYR A 351 25.49 21.13 13.16
CA TYR A 351 26.93 21.23 12.87
C TYR A 351 27.27 20.91 11.41
N ILE A 352 26.71 19.82 10.86
CA ILE A 352 26.89 19.45 9.45
C ILE A 352 26.29 20.53 8.54
N ARG A 353 25.08 21.03 8.84
CA ARG A 353 24.45 22.11 8.06
C ARG A 353 25.25 23.41 8.11
N GLU A 354 25.86 23.74 9.23
CA GLU A 354 26.70 24.92 9.42
C GLU A 354 28.04 24.78 8.68
N TYR A 355 28.68 23.61 8.76
CA TYR A 355 29.90 23.28 8.01
C TYR A 355 29.67 23.30 6.49
N LEU A 356 28.52 22.79 6.03
CA LEU A 356 28.09 22.89 4.62
C LEU A 356 27.79 24.33 4.17
N LYS A 357 27.51 25.24 5.11
CA LYS A 357 27.22 26.65 4.85
C LYS A 357 28.49 27.48 4.64
N ASN A 358 29.58 27.13 5.32
CA ASN A 358 30.79 27.97 5.43
C ASN A 358 31.87 27.70 4.37
N GLY A 359 31.51 27.14 3.21
CA GLY A 359 32.40 27.08 2.05
C GLY A 359 33.08 25.74 1.85
N THR A 360 32.29 24.68 1.64
CA THR A 360 32.81 23.51 0.92
C THR A 360 33.03 23.91 -0.52
N ASP A 361 34.24 23.68 -1.03
CA ASP A 361 34.51 23.66 -2.47
C ASP A 361 33.60 22.58 -3.10
N LYS A 362 32.41 23.01 -3.52
CA LYS A 362 31.38 22.15 -4.10
C LYS A 362 31.83 21.71 -5.48
N PHE A 363 32.47 20.56 -5.57
CA PHE A 363 32.51 19.83 -6.83
C PHE A 363 31.20 19.06 -6.97
N VAL A 364 30.25 19.64 -7.71
CA VAL A 364 29.10 18.91 -8.22
C VAL A 364 29.60 18.08 -9.40
N THR A 365 29.94 16.81 -9.17
CA THR A 365 30.14 15.89 -10.28
C THR A 365 28.79 15.33 -10.68
N ILE A 366 28.23 15.91 -11.74
CA ILE A 366 27.18 15.23 -12.52
C ILE A 366 27.89 14.13 -13.29
N MET A 367 27.76 12.88 -12.84
CA MET A 367 28.13 11.75 -13.71
C MET A 367 27.05 11.61 -14.78
N GLN A 368 27.25 12.28 -15.91
CA GLN A 368 26.53 12.02 -17.15
C GLN A 368 27.34 11.05 -18.00
N HIS A 369 26.94 9.77 -18.06
CA HIS A 369 27.28 8.89 -19.18
C HIS A 369 26.44 7.60 -19.19
N PRO A 370 26.13 7.01 -20.36
CA PRO A 370 25.47 7.62 -21.52
C PRO A 370 23.93 7.46 -21.47
N LEU A 371 23.32 6.97 -20.38
CA LEU A 371 21.92 6.50 -20.39
C LEU A 371 20.99 6.92 -19.24
N ILE A 372 20.99 8.21 -18.92
CA ILE A 372 19.88 8.84 -18.21
C ILE A 372 19.58 8.28 -16.80
N ARG A 373 20.52 8.47 -15.88
CA ARG A 373 20.17 8.86 -14.50
C ARG A 373 21.05 10.04 -14.13
N GLN A 374 20.43 11.13 -13.69
CA GLN A 374 21.17 12.20 -13.04
C GLN A 374 21.46 11.73 -11.62
N VAL A 375 22.66 11.19 -11.41
CA VAL A 375 23.16 10.90 -10.07
C VAL A 375 23.94 12.13 -9.61
N GLU A 376 23.32 12.95 -8.75
CA GLU A 376 23.96 14.10 -8.13
C GLU A 376 24.80 13.61 -6.95
N ILE A 377 26.12 13.54 -7.16
CA ILE A 377 27.06 13.19 -6.10
C ILE A 377 27.64 14.47 -5.54
N GLN A 378 27.37 14.76 -4.27
CA GLN A 378 28.01 15.86 -3.54
C GLN A 378 29.11 15.30 -2.66
N PHE A 379 30.30 15.87 -2.80
CA PHE A 379 31.48 15.51 -2.03
C PHE A 379 31.82 16.67 -1.10
N ALA A 380 31.96 16.41 0.20
CA ALA A 380 32.45 17.38 1.17
C ALA A 380 33.64 16.77 1.94
N PRO A 381 34.88 17.23 1.68
CA PRO A 381 36.02 16.79 2.46
C PRO A 381 35.91 17.36 3.89
N PHE A 382 36.27 16.56 4.87
CA PHE A 382 36.35 17.00 6.26
C PHE A 382 37.67 16.52 6.87
N PRO A 383 38.35 17.36 7.67
CA PRO A 383 39.60 16.97 8.32
C PRO A 383 39.33 15.87 9.35
N LEU A 384 40.19 14.86 9.37
CA LEU A 384 40.32 13.90 10.47
C LEU A 384 41.55 14.28 11.29
N GLU A 385 41.67 13.75 12.51
CA GLU A 385 42.89 13.94 13.32
C GLU A 385 44.10 13.27 12.63
N HIS A 386 45.29 13.85 12.85
CA HIS A 386 46.58 13.34 12.37
C HIS A 386 46.71 13.25 10.83
N ASP A 387 46.54 14.39 10.15
CA ASP A 387 46.83 14.57 8.71
C ASP A 387 45.98 13.71 7.74
N GLU A 388 45.01 12.95 8.26
CA GLU A 388 44.04 12.22 7.46
C GLU A 388 42.90 13.12 6.99
N ARG A 389 42.41 12.90 5.76
CA ARG A 389 41.26 13.62 5.19
C ARG A 389 40.11 12.66 4.95
N GLY A 390 39.00 12.87 5.66
CA GLY A 390 37.74 12.18 5.42
C GLY A 390 36.92 12.85 4.32
N ALA A 391 35.91 12.15 3.80
CA ALA A 391 34.98 12.71 2.84
C ALA A 391 33.54 12.23 3.06
N ILE A 392 32.60 13.16 2.97
CA ILE A 392 31.17 12.89 2.95
C ILE A 392 30.73 12.80 1.49
N LEU A 393 30.08 11.68 1.13
CA LEU A 393 29.52 11.45 -0.20
C LEU A 393 27.98 11.39 -0.10
N MET A 394 27.30 12.37 -0.67
CA MET A 394 25.83 12.37 -0.81
C MET A 394 25.47 12.00 -2.25
N ILE A 395 24.55 11.05 -2.46
CA ILE A 395 24.13 10.59 -3.79
C ILE A 395 22.62 10.84 -3.94
N HIS A 396 22.22 11.68 -4.90
CA HIS A 396 20.80 11.88 -5.26
C HIS A 396 20.51 11.31 -6.65
N ASP A 397 19.47 10.51 -6.77
CA ASP A 397 19.06 9.93 -8.05
C ASP A 397 17.88 10.72 -8.64
N ARG A 398 18.04 11.28 -9.85
CA ARG A 398 17.01 12.03 -10.58
C ARG A 398 16.81 11.44 -11.97
N GLN A 399 15.56 11.09 -12.30
CA GLN A 399 15.17 10.80 -13.68
C GLN A 399 14.76 12.11 -14.38
N PRO A 400 15.37 12.46 -15.52
CA PRO A 400 14.99 13.65 -16.27
C PRO A 400 13.71 13.38 -17.08
N PRO A 401 12.86 14.40 -17.26
CA PRO A 401 11.56 14.27 -17.92
C PRO A 401 11.61 14.29 -19.47
N TRP A 402 12.78 14.13 -20.10
CA TRP A 402 12.98 14.28 -21.56
C TRP A 402 13.85 13.16 -22.17
N GLY A 403 13.66 12.91 -23.46
CA GLY A 403 14.42 11.95 -24.28
C GLY A 403 15.59 12.63 -24.97
N THR A 404 16.54 11.86 -25.50
CA THR A 404 17.75 12.41 -26.16
C THR A 404 18.17 11.60 -27.38
N VAL A 405 18.56 12.28 -28.46
CA VAL A 405 19.17 11.66 -29.65
C VAL A 405 20.67 11.80 -29.58
N PHE A 406 21.39 10.70 -29.77
CA PHE A 406 22.85 10.64 -29.75
C PHE A 406 23.41 10.08 -31.04
N ARG A 407 24.65 10.45 -31.33
CA ARG A 407 25.45 9.77 -32.33
C ARG A 407 25.93 8.42 -31.80
N ALA A 408 25.78 7.34 -32.54
CA ALA A 408 26.19 6.00 -32.10
C ALA A 408 27.72 5.78 -32.18
N ASP A 409 28.45 6.62 -32.92
CA ASP A 409 29.90 6.52 -33.08
C ASP A 409 30.69 7.24 -31.98
N THR A 410 30.16 8.35 -31.48
CA THR A 410 30.81 9.28 -30.56
C THR A 410 30.04 9.44 -29.25
N PHE A 411 28.78 9.00 -29.18
CA PHE A 411 27.84 9.23 -28.08
C PHE A 411 27.60 10.71 -27.76
N GLU A 412 27.96 11.61 -28.68
CA GLU A 412 27.65 13.03 -28.58
C GLU A 412 26.16 13.29 -28.83
N PRO A 413 25.51 14.20 -28.08
CA PRO A 413 24.14 14.59 -28.35
C PRO A 413 24.01 15.24 -29.74
N LEU A 414 22.94 14.90 -30.45
CA LEU A 414 22.71 15.35 -31.83
C LEU A 414 21.61 16.40 -31.89
N SER A 415 21.99 17.65 -32.13
CA SER A 415 21.04 18.75 -32.32
C SER A 415 20.34 18.71 -33.67
N ASP A 416 19.19 19.38 -33.73
CA ASP A 416 18.43 19.62 -34.95
C ASP A 416 18.01 18.32 -35.68
N ALA A 417 17.85 17.23 -34.94
CA ALA A 417 17.31 15.95 -35.41
C ALA A 417 15.79 15.96 -35.25
N ALA A 418 15.06 15.54 -36.28
CA ALA A 418 13.62 15.43 -36.25
C ALA A 418 13.23 14.09 -35.63
N VAL A 419 12.65 14.12 -34.43
CA VAL A 419 12.06 12.95 -33.77
C VAL A 419 10.56 12.96 -34.04
N LYS A 420 10.02 11.84 -34.51
CA LYS A 420 8.63 11.66 -34.93
C LYS A 420 8.02 10.50 -34.17
N ILE A 421 6.76 10.63 -33.78
CA ILE A 421 5.98 9.53 -33.22
C ILE A 421 4.87 9.14 -34.18
N PHE A 422 4.74 7.84 -34.45
CA PHE A 422 3.73 7.27 -35.33
C PHE A 422 2.80 6.39 -34.51
N ASP A 423 1.50 6.58 -34.67
CA ASP A 423 0.52 5.67 -34.09
C ASP A 423 0.57 4.32 -34.83
N VAL A 424 0.68 3.22 -34.08
CA VAL A 424 0.90 1.89 -34.63
C VAL A 424 -0.32 1.37 -35.37
N GLU A 425 -1.53 1.71 -34.90
CA GLU A 425 -2.78 1.21 -35.46
C GLU A 425 -3.12 1.92 -36.78
N SER A 426 -3.08 3.24 -36.78
CA SER A 426 -3.40 4.07 -37.95
C SER A 426 -2.22 4.26 -38.91
N LYS A 427 -0.99 3.97 -38.47
CA LYS A 427 0.27 4.26 -39.17
C LYS A 427 0.45 5.73 -39.54
N LYS A 428 -0.26 6.63 -38.87
CA LYS A 428 -0.19 8.08 -39.11
C LYS A 428 0.85 8.73 -38.20
N LEU A 429 1.50 9.77 -38.73
CA LEU A 429 2.32 10.66 -37.92
C LEU A 429 1.44 11.40 -36.92
N VAL A 430 1.78 11.34 -35.64
CA VAL A 430 1.02 11.96 -34.55
C VAL A 430 1.63 13.30 -34.18
N GLU A 431 2.94 13.30 -33.89
CA GLU A 431 3.67 14.52 -33.52
C GLU A 431 5.13 14.40 -33.99
N ALA A 432 5.75 15.54 -34.29
CA ALA A 432 7.16 15.64 -34.64
C ALA A 432 7.80 16.79 -33.86
N LYS A 433 8.98 16.55 -33.29
CA LYS A 433 9.78 17.56 -32.59
C LYS A 433 11.21 17.56 -33.11
N VAL A 434 11.85 18.72 -32.99
CA VAL A 434 13.27 18.87 -33.34
C VAL A 434 14.07 18.91 -32.06
N THR A 435 15.18 18.18 -32.01
CA THR A 435 16.06 18.18 -30.85
C THR A 435 16.75 19.52 -30.65
N ASP A 436 16.94 19.92 -29.40
CA ASP A 436 17.66 21.15 -29.07
C ASP A 436 19.19 20.99 -29.23
N LYS A 437 19.95 22.04 -28.86
CA LYS A 437 21.42 22.05 -28.93
C LYS A 437 22.10 20.92 -28.12
N LEU A 438 21.37 20.30 -27.19
CA LEU A 438 21.83 19.19 -26.35
C LEU A 438 21.19 17.87 -26.76
N GLY A 439 20.58 17.79 -27.96
CA GLY A 439 19.98 16.58 -28.50
C GLY A 439 18.65 16.19 -27.85
N ARG A 440 18.05 17.05 -27.01
CA ARG A 440 16.88 16.70 -26.19
C ARG A 440 15.56 16.89 -26.93
N PHE A 441 14.60 16.01 -26.68
CA PHE A 441 13.21 16.12 -27.14
C PHE A 441 12.25 15.65 -26.05
N GLY A 442 10.96 15.96 -26.18
CA GLY A 442 9.96 15.38 -25.27
C GLY A 442 8.55 15.46 -25.82
N PHE A 443 7.82 14.34 -25.78
CA PHE A 443 6.43 14.24 -26.21
C PHE A 443 5.49 14.22 -25.01
N MET A 444 4.28 14.73 -25.21
CA MET A 444 3.16 14.57 -24.29
C MET A 444 1.99 14.04 -25.11
N ALA A 445 2.06 12.75 -25.45
CA ALA A 445 1.02 12.11 -26.24
C ALA A 445 -0.12 11.63 -25.33
N SER A 446 -1.33 11.60 -25.88
CA SER A 446 -2.47 10.93 -25.26
C SER A 446 -2.25 9.42 -25.19
N GLU A 447 -3.14 8.72 -24.48
CA GLU A 447 -3.07 7.26 -24.44
C GLU A 447 -3.13 6.64 -25.85
N GLY A 448 -2.26 5.68 -26.13
CA GLY A 448 -2.07 5.13 -27.47
C GLY A 448 -0.80 4.29 -27.60
N THR A 449 -0.60 3.64 -28.74
CA THR A 449 0.63 2.85 -29.00
C THR A 449 1.41 3.49 -30.12
N TYR A 450 2.65 3.84 -29.82
CA TYR A 450 3.50 4.64 -30.70
C TYR A 450 4.79 3.93 -31.07
N VAL A 451 5.33 4.26 -32.24
CA VAL A 451 6.72 3.98 -32.63
C VAL A 451 7.41 5.31 -32.84
N ILE A 452 8.66 5.40 -32.38
CA ILE A 452 9.46 6.62 -32.45
C ILE A 452 10.49 6.48 -33.57
N GLN A 453 10.68 7.54 -34.35
CA GLN A 453 11.67 7.57 -35.42
C GLN A 453 12.45 8.88 -35.36
N ALA A 454 13.78 8.80 -35.33
CA ALA A 454 14.65 9.97 -35.44
C ALA A 454 15.25 10.06 -36.85
N GLU A 455 15.23 11.26 -37.43
CA GLU A 455 15.76 11.58 -38.75
C GLU A 455 16.67 12.80 -38.70
N LYS A 456 17.87 12.68 -39.29
CA LYS A 456 18.78 13.81 -39.50
C LYS A 456 19.52 13.60 -40.81
N LYS A 457 19.57 14.63 -41.66
CA LYS A 457 20.31 14.57 -42.95
C LYS A 457 21.77 14.19 -42.70
N GLY A 458 22.27 13.17 -43.40
CA GLY A 458 23.63 12.65 -43.22
C GLY A 458 23.77 11.63 -42.09
N PHE A 459 22.67 11.24 -41.44
CA PHE A 459 22.62 10.19 -40.42
C PHE A 459 21.52 9.18 -40.72
N ARG A 460 21.78 7.92 -40.38
CA ARG A 460 20.85 6.78 -40.47
C ARG A 460 20.62 6.19 -39.09
N ALA A 461 19.61 5.35 -38.92
CA ALA A 461 19.42 4.62 -37.66
C ALA A 461 20.69 3.81 -37.31
N GLY A 462 21.19 3.96 -36.07
CA GLY A 462 22.38 3.25 -35.60
C GLY A 462 22.08 1.79 -35.25
N PRO A 463 23.09 0.90 -35.22
CA PRO A 463 22.91 -0.46 -34.75
C PRO A 463 22.52 -0.48 -33.27
N PRO A 464 21.74 -1.50 -32.83
CA PRO A 464 21.54 -1.77 -31.40
C PRO A 464 22.90 -1.96 -30.72
N ASP A 465 23.24 -1.12 -29.75
CA ASP A 465 24.36 -1.40 -28.84
C ASP A 465 23.79 -1.88 -27.51
N ASN A 466 24.15 -3.10 -27.09
CA ASN A 466 23.84 -3.81 -25.83
C ASN A 466 22.94 -3.09 -24.80
N GLY A 467 21.68 -2.77 -25.14
CA GLY A 467 20.68 -2.19 -24.24
C GLY A 467 20.73 -0.67 -24.02
N ILE A 468 21.37 0.09 -24.92
CA ILE A 468 21.68 1.52 -24.76
C ILE A 468 20.71 2.44 -25.53
N GLY A 469 20.04 1.98 -26.59
CA GLY A 469 19.10 2.81 -27.35
C GLY A 469 17.73 2.17 -27.46
N TYR A 470 16.71 3.00 -27.71
CA TYR A 470 15.44 2.58 -28.27
C TYR A 470 15.68 1.84 -29.58
N LEU A 471 15.11 0.65 -29.71
CA LEU A 471 15.39 -0.31 -30.78
C LEU A 471 14.29 -0.35 -31.84
N GLY A 472 13.33 0.59 -31.79
CA GLY A 472 12.17 0.59 -32.68
C GLY A 472 10.99 -0.23 -32.14
N GLU A 473 11.01 -0.62 -30.87
CA GLU A 473 9.91 -1.32 -30.20
C GLU A 473 8.67 -0.42 -30.03
N THR A 474 7.47 -0.99 -30.05
CA THR A 474 6.25 -0.21 -29.80
C THR A 474 6.15 0.22 -28.33
N ILE A 475 5.85 1.49 -28.06
CA ILE A 475 5.68 2.06 -26.71
C ILE A 475 4.21 2.41 -26.52
N THR A 476 3.57 1.81 -25.50
CA THR A 476 2.19 2.12 -25.13
C THR A 476 2.15 3.16 -24.00
N ILE A 477 1.44 4.25 -24.24
CA ILE A 477 1.22 5.35 -23.31
C ILE A 477 -0.17 5.23 -22.68
N THR A 478 -0.22 5.41 -21.37
CA THR A 478 -1.37 5.47 -20.46
C THR A 478 -1.19 6.63 -19.48
N ASP A 479 -2.23 6.98 -18.73
CA ASP A 479 -2.22 8.08 -17.74
C ASP A 479 -1.10 7.95 -16.67
N ASP A 480 -0.58 6.75 -16.42
CA ASP A 480 0.48 6.49 -15.44
C ASP A 480 1.90 6.64 -16.01
N ASN A 481 2.07 6.76 -17.34
CA ASN A 481 3.38 6.74 -17.99
C ASN A 481 3.50 7.71 -19.19
N LEU A 482 2.84 8.87 -19.09
CA LEU A 482 2.81 9.94 -20.10
C LEU A 482 4.19 10.41 -20.61
N MET A 483 5.28 10.09 -19.90
CA MET A 483 6.66 10.47 -20.25
C MET A 483 7.46 9.33 -20.90
N ASP A 484 6.91 8.14 -21.09
CA ASP A 484 7.66 6.98 -21.59
C ASP A 484 8.06 7.10 -23.07
N LEU A 485 7.52 8.07 -23.81
CA LEU A 485 7.99 8.42 -25.17
C LEU A 485 9.33 9.15 -25.16
N ASN A 486 9.82 9.57 -24.00
CA ASN A 486 11.02 10.37 -23.83
C ASN A 486 12.26 9.48 -23.67
N VAL A 487 12.51 8.66 -24.69
CA VAL A 487 13.59 7.64 -24.72
C VAL A 487 14.89 8.15 -25.32
N ASN A 488 15.95 7.34 -25.20
CA ASN A 488 17.21 7.57 -25.91
C ASN A 488 17.22 6.93 -27.28
N ILE A 489 17.66 7.66 -28.29
CA ILE A 489 17.76 7.16 -29.68
C ILE A 489 19.18 7.31 -30.19
N LEU A 490 19.73 6.27 -30.81
CA LEU A 490 21.08 6.25 -31.38
C LEU A 490 21.03 6.33 -32.91
N VAL A 491 21.79 7.24 -33.51
CA VAL A 491 21.91 7.41 -34.97
C VAL A 491 23.37 7.40 -35.45
N ASP A 492 23.62 6.79 -36.60
CA ASP A 492 24.94 6.62 -37.21
C ASP A 492 25.17 7.62 -38.37
N PRO A 493 26.36 8.22 -38.54
CA PRO A 493 26.67 9.02 -39.73
C PRO A 493 26.72 8.17 -41.01
N GLU A 494 26.21 8.69 -42.13
CA GLU A 494 26.18 8.00 -43.43
C GLU A 494 27.56 7.91 -44.10
N THR A 495 28.41 8.93 -43.93
CA THR A 495 29.76 8.99 -44.52
C THR A 495 30.81 8.55 -43.49
N LYS A 496 31.18 7.26 -43.50
CA LYS A 496 32.23 6.72 -42.61
C LYS A 496 33.60 7.36 -42.88
N LYS A 497 34.11 8.16 -41.94
CA LYS A 497 35.52 8.03 -41.54
C LYS A 497 35.52 7.23 -40.24
N ARG A 498 35.88 5.94 -40.32
CA ARG A 498 36.08 5.10 -39.13
C ARG A 498 37.16 5.76 -38.28
N VAL A 499 36.78 6.34 -37.14
CA VAL A 499 37.74 6.68 -36.08
C VAL A 499 38.42 5.37 -35.67
N PRO A 500 39.77 5.31 -35.63
CA PRO A 500 40.46 4.08 -35.31
C PRO A 500 40.04 3.57 -33.94
N ARG A 501 39.94 2.24 -33.81
CA ARG A 501 39.43 1.42 -32.70
C ARG A 501 40.10 1.67 -31.32
N LYS A 502 40.97 2.67 -31.19
CA LYS A 502 41.77 3.00 -30.00
C LYS A 502 41.14 4.02 -29.03
N LEU A 503 39.94 4.53 -29.29
CA LEU A 503 39.18 5.37 -28.35
C LEU A 503 37.90 4.68 -27.86
N ARG A 504 38.00 3.40 -27.51
CA ARG A 504 37.07 2.81 -26.54
C ARG A 504 37.66 3.07 -25.15
N PRO A 505 36.86 3.44 -24.12
CA PRO A 505 37.23 3.05 -22.76
C PRO A 505 37.54 1.56 -22.84
N SER A 506 38.76 1.17 -22.47
CA SER A 506 39.25 -0.19 -22.59
C SER A 506 38.16 -1.18 -22.21
N ALA A 507 37.83 -2.05 -23.16
CA ALA A 507 36.92 -3.15 -22.94
C ALA A 507 37.25 -3.80 -21.59
N LEU A 508 36.22 -4.06 -20.80
CA LEU A 508 36.21 -5.10 -19.78
C LEU A 508 36.66 -6.41 -20.43
N SER A 509 37.97 -6.61 -20.54
CA SER A 509 38.57 -7.92 -20.68
C SER A 509 38.42 -8.56 -19.31
N TYR A 510 37.42 -9.41 -19.16
CA TYR A 510 37.46 -10.43 -18.13
C TYR A 510 38.76 -11.22 -18.32
N PRO A 511 39.68 -11.24 -17.34
CA PRO A 511 40.74 -12.22 -17.36
C PRO A 511 40.10 -13.57 -17.04
N HIS A 512 40.03 -14.44 -18.05
CA HIS A 512 40.04 -15.88 -17.80
C HIS A 512 41.38 -16.22 -17.15
N ALA A 513 41.37 -16.42 -15.84
CA ALA A 513 42.33 -17.24 -15.12
C ALA A 513 41.71 -17.54 -13.75
N TRP A 514 41.40 -18.81 -13.51
CA TRP A 514 41.74 -19.61 -12.33
C TRP A 514 41.03 -20.96 -12.53
N SER A 515 41.80 -21.91 -13.06
CA SER A 515 41.75 -23.30 -12.63
C SER A 515 41.92 -23.40 -11.12
#